data_AF-A0A920DPZ0-F1
#
_entry.id   AF-A0A920DPZ0-F1
#
_cell.length_a   1.000
_cell.length_b   1.000
_cell.length_c   1.000
_cell.angle_alpha   90.00
_cell.angle_beta   90.00
_cell.angle_gamma   90.00
#
_symmetry.space_group_name_H-M   'P 1'
#
loop_
_entity.id
_entity.type
_entity.pdbx_description
1 polymer ?
#
loop_
_entity_poly.entity_id
_entity_poly.type
_entity_poly.pdbx_seq_one_letter_code
_entity_poly.pdbx_strand_id
1 'polypeptide(L)' 'MHPFVIDLVQKEFKYYLETHILSHPLCYNYSISFIGSVAFYFQDIIKALCEEYNLDIGEFIRFPIHSLINFHTCSK' A
#
# COMPACT_ATOMS: atom_id res chain seq x y z
N MET A 1 7.05 -16.67 -9.52
CA MET A 1 8.12 -15.91 -8.83
C MET A 1 8.86 -16.90 -7.94
N HIS A 2 10.19 -16.87 -7.87
CA HIS A 2 10.93 -17.83 -7.05
C HIS A 2 10.65 -17.58 -5.55
N PRO A 3 10.45 -18.61 -4.70
CA PRO A 3 10.10 -18.45 -3.29
C PRO A 3 10.99 -17.47 -2.53
N PHE A 4 12.31 -17.57 -2.72
CA PHE A 4 13.29 -16.62 -2.17
C PHE A 4 12.95 -15.13 -2.40
N VAL A 5 12.43 -14.79 -3.58
CA VAL A 5 12.11 -13.39 -3.92
C VAL A 5 10.84 -12.95 -3.19
N ILE A 6 9.88 -13.86 -3.00
CA ILE A 6 8.66 -13.57 -2.25
C ILE A 6 9.01 -13.30 -0.79
N ASP A 7 9.82 -14.17 -0.18
CA ASP A 7 10.27 -14.02 1.21
C ASP A 7 11.06 -12.73 1.41
N LEU A 8 11.95 -12.39 0.48
CA LEU A 8 12.70 -11.14 0.50
C LEU A 8 11.76 -9.93 0.45
N VAL A 9 10.83 -9.92 -0.50
CA VAL A 9 9.90 -8.80 -0.68
C VAL A 9 8.98 -8.64 0.54
N GLN A 10 8.46 -9.73 1.09
CA GLN A 10 7.65 -9.72 2.31
C GLN A 10 8.43 -9.14 3.49
N LYS A 11 9.67 -9.58 3.69
CA LYS A 11 10.52 -9.10 4.77
C LYS A 11 10.78 -7.60 4.67
N GLU A 12 11.14 -7.11 3.49
CA GLU A 12 11.45 -5.68 3.30
C GLU A 12 10.21 -4.80 3.46
N PHE A 13 9.04 -5.24 2.97
CA PHE A 13 7.79 -4.50 3.21
C PHE A 13 7.37 -4.51 4.68
N LYS A 14 7.57 -5.62 5.39
CA LYS A 14 7.34 -5.68 6.83
C LYS A 14 8.19 -4.65 7.56
N TYR A 15 9.49 -4.62 7.27
CA TYR A 15 10.41 -3.65 7.85
C TYR A 15 10.02 -2.20 7.51
N TYR A 16 9.55 -1.95 6.28
CA TYR A 16 9.05 -0.64 5.87
C TYR A 16 7.85 -0.18 6.71
N LEU A 17 6.84 -1.05 6.90
CA LEU A 17 5.65 -0.74 7.70
C LEU A 17 6.02 -0.46 9.16
N GLU A 18 6.88 -1.30 9.76
CA GLU A 18 7.34 -1.13 11.14
C GLU A 18 8.06 0.21 11.34
N THR A 19 8.93 0.56 10.40
CA THR A 19 9.76 1.76 10.51
C THR A 19 8.99 3.05 10.24
N HIS A 20 8.15 3.06 9.19
CA HIS A 20 7.55 4.30 8.69
C HIS A 20 6.10 4.50 9.09
N ILE A 21 5.35 3.42 9.31
CA ILE A 21 3.91 3.50 9.57
C ILE A 21 3.64 3.28 11.06
N LEU A 22 4.07 2.14 11.59
CA LEU A 22 3.79 1.75 12.98
C LEU A 22 4.52 2.63 14.00
N SER A 23 5.58 3.32 13.59
CA SER A 23 6.22 4.35 14.41
C SER A 23 5.30 5.54 14.72
N HIS A 24 4.22 5.75 13.94
CA HIS A 24 3.26 6.81 14.16
C HIS A 24 1.97 6.27 14.81
N PRO A 25 1.63 6.68 16.05
CA PRO A 25 0.47 6.15 16.76
C PRO A 25 -0.88 6.49 16.11
N LEU A 26 -0.91 7.50 15.23
CA LEU A 26 -2.11 7.89 14.48
C LEU A 26 -2.42 6.95 13.30
N CYS A 27 -1.55 6.00 12.97
CA CYS A 27 -1.75 5.10 11.82
C CYS A 27 -3.03 4.26 11.92
N TYR A 28 -3.53 3.98 13.12
CA TYR A 28 -4.79 3.24 13.33
C TYR A 28 -6.06 4.07 13.15
N ASN A 29 -5.94 5.40 13.09
CA ASN A 29 -7.08 6.30 12.98
C ASN A 29 -7.38 6.71 11.53
N TYR A 30 -6.48 6.40 10.60
CA TYR A 30 -6.55 6.85 9.22
C TYR A 30 -6.24 5.71 8.26
N SER A 31 -6.96 5.72 7.13
CA SER A 31 -6.73 4.78 6.05
C SER A 31 -5.42 5.08 5.31
N ILE A 32 -4.62 4.06 5.03
CA ILE A 32 -3.32 4.18 4.40
C ILE A 32 -3.43 3.84 2.92
N SER A 33 -3.16 4.82 2.05
CA SER A 33 -3.15 4.63 0.60
C SER A 33 -1.72 4.56 0.06
N PHE A 34 -1.48 3.72 -0.94
CA PHE A 34 -0.17 3.53 -1.54
C PHE A 34 -0.16 3.96 -3.00
N ILE A 35 0.89 4.67 -3.42
CA ILE A 35 1.01 5.22 -4.77
C ILE A 35 2.28 4.69 -5.44
N GLY A 36 2.17 4.36 -6.72
CA GLY A 36 3.28 3.95 -7.57
C GLY A 36 3.17 2.52 -8.08
N SER A 37 3.96 2.20 -9.10
CA SER A 37 3.94 0.90 -9.76
C SER A 37 4.35 -0.25 -8.84
N VAL A 38 5.36 -0.04 -7.99
CA VAL A 38 5.85 -1.07 -7.06
C VAL A 38 4.76 -1.47 -6.07
N ALA A 39 4.18 -0.50 -5.36
CA ALA A 39 3.10 -0.78 -4.41
C ALA A 39 1.87 -1.39 -5.09
N PHE A 40 1.56 -0.96 -6.31
CA PHE A 40 0.44 -1.53 -7.07
C PHE A 40 0.66 -3.00 -7.47
N TYR A 41 1.86 -3.38 -7.89
CA TYR A 41 2.17 -4.77 -8.27
C TYR A 41 2.32 -5.70 -7.07
N PHE A 42 2.77 -5.19 -5.93
CA PHE A 42 2.93 -5.97 -4.69
C PHE A 42 1.79 -5.74 -3.69
N GLN A 43 0.65 -5.21 -4.15
CA GLN A 43 -0.47 -4.85 -3.29
C GLN A 43 -0.98 -6.02 -2.45
N ASP A 44 -0.96 -7.25 -2.96
CA ASP A 44 -1.46 -8.43 -2.24
C ASP A 44 -0.59 -8.75 -1.02
N ILE A 45 0.73 -8.60 -1.17
CA ILE A 45 1.69 -8.75 -0.06
C ILE A 45 1.48 -7.65 0.97
N ILE A 46 1.35 -6.41 0.51
CA ILE A 46 1.16 -5.25 1.39
C ILE A 46 -0.17 -5.36 2.15
N LYS A 47 -1.25 -5.79 1.49
CA LYS A 47 -2.56 -6.00 2.11
C LYS A 47 -2.50 -7.04 3.22
N ALA A 48 -1.89 -8.20 2.95
CA ALA A 48 -1.74 -9.25 3.95
C ALA A 48 -0.95 -8.76 5.18
N LEU A 49 0.12 -7.98 4.97
CA LEU A 49 0.89 -7.41 6.08
C LEU A 49 0.10 -6.34 6.84
N CYS A 50 -0.62 -5.45 6.15
CA CYS A 50 -1.47 -4.46 6.80
C CYS A 50 -2.59 -5.09 7.63
N GLU A 51 -3.19 -6.19 7.16
CA GLU A 51 -4.15 -7.00 7.94
C GLU A 51 -3.51 -7.60 9.20
N GLU A 52 -2.28 -8.14 9.10
CA GLU A 52 -1.51 -8.66 10.25
C GLU A 52 -1.32 -7.58 11.35
N TYR A 53 -1.14 -6.33 10.94
CA TYR A 53 -0.97 -5.19 11.84
C TYR A 53 -2.26 -4.44 12.20
N ASN A 54 -3.43 -4.89 11.75
CA ASN A 54 -4.71 -4.20 11.94
C ASN A 54 -4.70 -2.74 11.44
N LEU A 55 -4.03 -2.49 10.31
CA LEU A 55 -4.01 -1.20 9.64
C LEU A 55 -5.17 -1.11 8.64
N ASP A 56 -5.84 0.05 8.62
CA ASP A 56 -6.87 0.31 7.62
C ASP A 56 -6.23 0.69 6.27
N ILE A 57 -6.71 0.09 5.20
CA ILE A 57 -6.11 0.18 3.86
C ILE A 57 -7.04 0.97 2.95
N GLY A 58 -6.47 2.00 2.32
CA GLY A 58 -7.15 2.82 1.33
C GLY A 58 -6.87 2.36 -0.09
N GLU A 59 -6.59 3.31 -0.97
CA GLU A 59 -6.40 3.02 -2.40
C GLU A 59 -4.96 2.66 -2.75
N PHE A 60 -4.81 1.75 -3.73
CA PHE A 60 -3.55 1.51 -4.42
C PHE A 60 -3.58 2.17 -5.79
N ILE A 61 -2.86 3.27 -5.95
CA ILE A 61 -2.87 4.10 -7.17
C ILE A 61 -1.59 3.87 -7.97
N ARG A 62 -1.69 3.23 -9.14
CA ARG A 62 -0.52 2.99 -10.01
C ARG A 62 0.04 4.27 -10.63
N PHE A 63 -0.84 5.10 -11.17
CA PHE A 63 -0.49 6.37 -11.81
C PHE A 63 -1.43 7.46 -11.28
N PRO A 64 -0.91 8.47 -10.56
CA PRO A 64 -1.76 9.49 -9.92
C PRO A 64 -2.56 10.31 -10.94
N ILE A 65 -2.09 10.40 -12.19
CA ILE A 65 -2.79 11.13 -13.25
C ILE A 65 -4.14 10.51 -13.63
N HIS A 66 -4.33 9.20 -13.44
CA HIS A 66 -5.61 8.57 -13.72
C HIS A 66 -6.70 8.99 -12.74
N SER A 67 -6.36 9.21 -11.46
CA SER A 67 -7.31 9.73 -10.47
C SER A 67 -7.76 11.14 -10.81
N LEU A 68 -6.84 11.99 -11.31
CA LEU A 68 -7.16 13.34 -11.78
C LEU A 68 -8.06 13.31 -13.03
N ILE A 69 -7.79 12.44 -13.99
CA ILE A 69 -8.63 12.29 -15.18
C ILE A 69 -10.05 11.83 -14.79
N ASN A 70 -10.19 10.84 -13.90
CA ASN A 70 -11.49 10.38 -13.42
C ASN A 70 -12.28 11.50 -12.72
N PHE A 71 -11.61 12.33 -11.91
CA PHE A 71 -12.23 13.47 -11.25
C PHE A 71 -12.83 14.49 -12.23
N HIS A 72 -12.19 14.71 -13.39
CA HIS A 72 -12.67 15.65 -14.41
C HIS A 72 -13.60 15.04 -15.47
N THR A 73 -13.61 13.71 -15.63
CA THR A 73 -14.45 13.02 -16.63
C THR A 73 -15.79 12.56 -16.05
N CYS A 74 -15.89 12.32 -14.74
CA CYS A 74 -17.12 11.97 -14.04
C CYS A 74 -17.93 13.22 -13.58
N SER A 75 -18.02 14.24 -14.43
CA SER A 75 -18.89 15.41 -14.27
C SER A 75 -19.90 15.46 -15.42
N LYS A 76 -20.72 14.41 -15.54
CA LYS A 76 -21.96 14.38 -16.32
C LYS A 76 -23.03 13.59 -15.59
#